data_AF-A0A956FS80-F1
#
_entry.id   AF-A0A956FS80-F1
#
_cell.length_a   1.000
_cell.length_b   1.000
_cell.length_c   1.000
_cell.angle_alpha   90.00
_cell.angle_beta   90.00
_cell.angle_gamma   90.00
#
_symmetry.space_group_name_H-M   'P 1'
#
loop_
_entity.id
_entity.type
_entity.pdbx_description
1 polymer ?
#
loop_
_entity_poly.entity_id
_entity_poly.type
_entity_poly.pdbx_seq_one_letter_code
_entity_poly.pdbx_strand_id
1 'polypeptide(L)'
;CCDAHASPSCDDAGVAECVCAEDSYCCEESWDEQCVNEVEIFGCGVCGGGDEPCCLPHGTPGCEDDAVEACVCAENPYCCEEMWDEACTAAVTELGCGICEESGPCCEAHGGLGCADAEIEACVCDVAPGCCEEGWDEICAGLVEFLECGICEPPPPPDECCAAHDAPGCAEPDVEACVCAGAPECCEGPWTDACVEAVELLGCGSCGGGGDACCEVHPDPMCEDAEVTACVCAEDSFCCETEWDQACVDGVELYGCGVCGGGGDSCCEAHALPGCADDAVEACVCAQDEFCCNQGWDDLCVQEVTMFGCGVCE
;
A
#
# COMPACT_ATOMS: atom_id res chain seq x y z
N CYS A 1 -24.93 7.49 -6.23
CA CYS A 1 -26.04 7.45 -7.20
C CYS A 1 -25.64 7.94 -8.59
N CYS A 2 -24.47 8.58 -8.71
CA CYS A 2 -24.03 9.18 -9.97
C CYS A 2 -23.00 8.35 -10.73
N ASP A 3 -22.66 7.17 -10.20
CA ASP A 3 -21.82 6.18 -10.87
C ASP A 3 -22.62 4.93 -11.17
N ALA A 4 -22.40 4.37 -12.36
CA ALA A 4 -22.99 3.10 -12.75
C ALA A 4 -22.29 1.94 -12.00
N HIS A 5 -23.07 1.00 -11.47
CA HIS A 5 -22.57 -0.15 -10.76
C HIS A 5 -23.49 -1.37 -10.87
N ALA A 6 -22.93 -2.56 -10.63
CA ALA A 6 -23.64 -3.82 -10.82
C ALA A 6 -24.70 -4.13 -9.75
N SER A 7 -24.73 -3.42 -8.62
CA SER A 7 -25.78 -3.54 -7.61
C SER A 7 -27.05 -2.77 -7.99
N PRO A 8 -28.24 -3.22 -7.57
CA PRO A 8 -29.47 -2.43 -7.66
C PRO A 8 -29.51 -1.32 -6.61
N SER A 9 -30.29 -0.25 -6.88
CA SER A 9 -30.43 0.97 -6.08
C SER A 9 -29.13 1.78 -6.01
N CYS A 10 -29.10 2.88 -5.28
CA CYS A 10 -27.88 3.60 -4.92
C CYS A 10 -27.89 4.02 -3.45
N ASP A 11 -26.79 4.63 -2.98
CA ASP A 11 -26.60 4.97 -1.56
C ASP A 11 -27.51 6.08 -1.02
N ASP A 12 -28.03 6.95 -1.91
CA ASP A 12 -29.05 7.94 -1.54
C ASP A 12 -30.45 7.34 -1.72
N ALA A 13 -31.11 7.06 -0.59
CA ALA A 13 -32.44 6.46 -0.58
C ALA A 13 -33.52 7.35 -1.23
N GLY A 14 -33.35 8.68 -1.23
CA GLY A 14 -34.30 9.61 -1.85
C GLY A 14 -34.16 9.63 -3.37
N VAL A 15 -32.93 9.69 -3.87
CA VAL A 15 -32.63 9.57 -5.31
C VAL A 15 -33.06 8.19 -5.81
N ALA A 16 -32.69 7.14 -5.08
CA ALA A 16 -33.07 5.77 -5.41
C ALA A 16 -34.59 5.61 -5.48
N GLU A 17 -35.37 6.01 -4.45
CA GLU A 17 -36.83 5.87 -4.46
C GLU A 17 -37.48 6.63 -5.63
N CYS A 18 -36.95 7.80 -5.99
CA CYS A 18 -37.46 8.62 -7.07
C CYS A 18 -37.20 7.99 -8.45
N VAL A 19 -35.96 7.57 -8.74
CA VAL A 19 -35.62 6.88 -10.00
C VAL A 19 -36.37 5.54 -10.07
N CYS A 20 -36.46 4.83 -8.95
CA CYS A 20 -37.20 3.58 -8.83
C CYS A 20 -38.70 3.69 -9.10
N ALA A 21 -39.30 4.86 -8.88
CA ALA A 21 -40.71 5.07 -9.16
C ALA A 21 -41.00 5.16 -10.66
N GLU A 22 -40.01 5.60 -11.44
CA GLU A 22 -40.12 5.77 -12.90
C GLU A 22 -39.55 4.55 -13.65
N ASP A 23 -38.38 4.04 -13.25
CA ASP A 23 -37.77 2.82 -13.78
C ASP A 23 -37.45 1.77 -12.69
N SER A 24 -38.22 0.69 -12.69
CA SER A 24 -38.03 -0.45 -11.79
C SER A 24 -36.72 -1.23 -12.04
N TYR A 25 -36.13 -1.12 -13.24
CA TYR A 25 -34.88 -1.81 -13.59
C TYR A 25 -33.74 -1.40 -12.66
N CYS A 26 -33.66 -0.11 -12.33
CA CYS A 26 -32.63 0.46 -11.46
C CYS A 26 -32.63 -0.10 -10.04
N CYS A 27 -33.71 -0.76 -9.61
CA CYS A 27 -33.96 -1.22 -8.24
C CYS A 27 -34.03 -2.73 -8.12
N GLU A 28 -34.29 -3.41 -9.23
CA GLU A 28 -34.45 -4.86 -9.29
C GLU A 28 -33.24 -5.53 -9.92
N GLU A 29 -32.60 -4.90 -10.90
CA GLU A 29 -31.55 -5.51 -11.71
C GLU A 29 -30.18 -4.88 -11.44
N SER A 30 -29.99 -3.60 -11.78
CA SER A 30 -28.70 -2.91 -11.62
C SER A 30 -28.84 -1.40 -11.82
N TRP A 31 -27.96 -0.64 -11.17
CA TRP A 31 -27.82 0.80 -11.39
C TRP A 31 -26.87 1.07 -12.56
N ASP A 32 -27.38 1.05 -13.80
CA ASP A 32 -26.56 1.24 -15.00
C ASP A 32 -26.45 2.72 -15.44
N GLU A 33 -25.78 2.99 -16.57
CA GLU A 33 -25.66 4.35 -17.11
C GLU A 33 -27.00 5.01 -17.42
N GLN A 34 -28.05 4.24 -17.72
CA GLN A 34 -29.39 4.81 -17.91
C GLN A 34 -29.97 5.25 -16.57
N CYS A 35 -29.82 4.46 -15.52
CA CYS A 35 -30.22 4.84 -14.16
C CYS A 35 -29.52 6.13 -13.70
N VAL A 36 -28.23 6.30 -13.98
CA VAL A 36 -27.49 7.53 -13.68
C VAL A 36 -28.04 8.72 -14.47
N ASN A 37 -28.26 8.59 -15.78
CA ASN A 37 -28.83 9.67 -16.60
C ASN A 37 -30.26 10.04 -16.17
N GLU A 38 -31.02 9.07 -15.70
CA GLU A 38 -32.40 9.24 -15.24
C GLU A 38 -32.50 10.05 -13.95
N VAL A 39 -31.44 10.06 -13.13
CA VAL A 39 -31.37 10.92 -11.93
C VAL A 39 -31.63 12.38 -12.29
N GLU A 40 -30.97 12.90 -13.33
CA GLU A 40 -31.13 14.28 -13.77
C GLU A 40 -32.37 14.49 -14.63
N ILE A 41 -32.65 13.55 -15.56
CA ILE A 41 -33.79 13.64 -16.49
C ILE A 41 -35.11 13.72 -15.73
N PHE A 42 -35.25 12.96 -14.64
CA PHE A 42 -36.45 12.97 -13.81
C PHE A 42 -36.40 14.00 -12.67
N GLY A 43 -35.30 14.74 -12.53
CA GLY A 43 -35.10 15.71 -11.45
C GLY A 43 -35.11 15.04 -10.07
N CYS A 44 -34.68 13.79 -10.01
CA CYS A 44 -34.57 13.01 -8.77
C CYS A 44 -33.31 13.37 -7.99
N GLY A 45 -32.29 13.89 -8.66
CA GLY A 45 -31.04 14.40 -8.12
C GLY A 45 -30.24 15.11 -9.22
N VAL A 46 -29.03 15.56 -8.90
CA VAL A 46 -28.07 16.10 -9.87
C VAL A 46 -26.89 15.13 -9.87
N CYS A 47 -26.49 14.68 -11.05
CA CYS A 47 -25.37 13.76 -11.25
C CYS A 47 -24.42 14.37 -12.26
N GLY A 48 -23.70 15.37 -11.76
CA GLY A 48 -22.87 16.25 -12.55
C GLY A 48 -22.41 17.43 -11.71
N GLY A 49 -22.01 17.17 -10.46
CA GLY A 49 -21.14 18.11 -9.79
C GLY A 49 -19.84 18.10 -10.57
N GLY A 50 -19.43 19.26 -11.09
CA GLY A 50 -18.26 19.33 -11.96
C GLY A 50 -17.10 18.61 -11.29
N ASP A 51 -16.39 17.72 -11.99
CA ASP A 51 -15.16 17.08 -11.50
C ASP A 51 -14.02 18.10 -11.20
N GLU A 52 -14.37 19.39 -11.18
CA GLU A 52 -13.51 20.54 -11.09
C GLU A 52 -13.59 21.14 -9.67
N PRO A 53 -12.48 21.72 -9.16
CA PRO A 53 -12.39 22.07 -7.75
C PRO A 53 -13.35 23.19 -7.34
N CYS A 54 -14.07 23.01 -6.21
CA CYS A 54 -15.02 24.00 -5.69
C CYS A 54 -14.40 25.36 -5.36
N CYS A 55 -13.10 25.39 -5.09
CA CYS A 55 -12.38 26.59 -4.74
C CYS A 55 -11.75 27.32 -5.93
N LEU A 56 -11.97 26.83 -7.16
CA LEU A 56 -11.50 27.48 -8.39
C LEU A 56 -12.64 27.78 -9.35
N PRO A 57 -12.60 28.90 -10.07
CA PRO A 57 -13.60 29.17 -11.09
C PRO A 57 -13.34 28.28 -12.31
N HIS A 58 -14.39 27.68 -12.85
CA HIS A 58 -14.35 26.83 -14.02
C HIS A 58 -15.57 27.00 -14.93
N GLY A 59 -15.50 26.39 -16.11
CA GLY A 59 -16.46 26.62 -17.20
C GLY A 59 -17.69 25.72 -17.16
N THR A 60 -17.72 24.78 -16.23
CA THR A 60 -18.80 23.80 -16.03
C THR A 60 -19.65 24.20 -14.81
N PRO A 61 -20.92 23.79 -14.74
CA PRO A 61 -21.73 23.91 -13.54
C PRO A 61 -21.29 22.91 -12.45
N GLY A 62 -21.56 23.26 -11.19
CA GLY A 62 -21.27 22.41 -10.03
C GLY A 62 -19.81 22.42 -9.62
N CYS A 63 -19.39 21.56 -8.69
CA CYS A 63 -17.99 21.35 -8.32
C CYS A 63 -17.76 19.98 -7.67
N GLU A 64 -16.49 19.63 -7.39
CA GLU A 64 -16.09 18.27 -6.99
C GLU A 64 -16.67 17.77 -5.65
N ASP A 65 -17.14 18.69 -4.80
CA ASP A 65 -17.70 18.38 -3.48
C ASP A 65 -19.21 18.67 -3.48
N ASP A 66 -20.00 17.59 -3.54
CA ASP A 66 -21.47 17.63 -3.55
C ASP A 66 -22.07 18.45 -2.37
N ALA A 67 -21.41 18.48 -1.22
CA ALA A 67 -21.90 19.20 -0.04
C ALA A 67 -21.63 20.70 -0.15
N VAL A 68 -20.45 21.08 -0.65
CA VAL A 68 -20.10 22.47 -0.95
C VAL A 68 -20.95 22.99 -2.09
N GLU A 69 -21.08 22.22 -3.16
CA GLU A 69 -21.94 22.50 -4.30
C GLU A 69 -23.36 22.75 -3.82
N ALA A 70 -24.02 21.77 -3.17
CA ALA A 70 -25.41 21.90 -2.77
C ALA A 70 -25.67 23.12 -1.88
N CYS A 71 -24.70 23.48 -1.03
CA CYS A 71 -24.77 24.67 -0.19
C CYS A 71 -24.67 25.97 -0.99
N VAL A 72 -23.75 26.06 -1.95
CA VAL A 72 -23.62 27.23 -2.83
C VAL A 72 -24.81 27.32 -3.79
N CYS A 73 -25.27 26.20 -4.36
CA CYS A 73 -26.46 26.12 -5.22
C CYS A 73 -27.72 26.62 -4.51
N ALA A 74 -27.85 26.34 -3.21
CA ALA A 74 -29.02 26.73 -2.43
C ALA A 74 -29.18 28.26 -2.36
N GLU A 75 -28.07 28.99 -2.37
CA GLU A 75 -28.08 30.46 -2.38
C GLU A 75 -28.01 31.03 -3.79
N ASN A 76 -27.25 30.41 -4.69
CA ASN A 76 -27.10 30.86 -6.08
C ASN A 76 -27.22 29.69 -7.09
N PRO A 77 -28.43 29.45 -7.64
CA PRO A 77 -28.66 28.41 -8.64
C PRO A 77 -27.80 28.56 -9.91
N TYR A 78 -27.29 29.76 -10.21
CA TYR A 78 -26.41 29.99 -11.35
C TYR A 78 -25.16 29.09 -11.33
N CYS A 79 -24.63 28.83 -10.14
CA CYS A 79 -23.41 28.03 -9.96
C CYS A 79 -23.58 26.58 -10.42
N CYS A 80 -24.80 26.08 -10.46
CA CYS A 80 -25.12 24.67 -10.68
C CYS A 80 -25.99 24.46 -11.93
N GLU A 81 -26.52 25.54 -12.50
CA GLU A 81 -27.28 25.52 -13.75
C GLU A 81 -26.48 26.05 -14.95
N GLU A 82 -25.51 26.94 -14.75
CA GLU A 82 -24.84 27.65 -15.84
C GLU A 82 -23.31 27.49 -15.80
N MET A 83 -22.64 27.94 -14.73
CA MET A 83 -21.19 27.79 -14.57
C MET A 83 -20.73 28.14 -13.16
N TRP A 84 -19.63 27.52 -12.73
CA TRP A 84 -18.95 27.81 -11.47
C TRP A 84 -17.92 28.93 -11.62
N ASP A 85 -18.35 30.18 -11.45
CA ASP A 85 -17.48 31.36 -11.63
C ASP A 85 -16.85 31.90 -10.33
N GLU A 86 -16.15 33.03 -10.40
CA GLU A 86 -15.53 33.68 -9.23
C GLU A 86 -16.54 34.03 -8.12
N ALA A 87 -17.81 34.24 -8.45
CA ALA A 87 -18.84 34.50 -7.44
C ALA A 87 -19.23 33.21 -6.73
N CYS A 88 -19.23 32.07 -7.43
CA CYS A 88 -19.47 30.74 -6.87
C CYS A 88 -18.36 30.34 -5.89
N THR A 89 -17.09 30.53 -6.28
CA THR A 89 -15.96 30.24 -5.38
C THR A 89 -15.92 31.16 -4.15
N ALA A 90 -16.22 32.46 -4.31
CA ALA A 90 -16.31 33.38 -3.19
C ALA A 90 -17.44 33.00 -2.22
N ALA A 91 -18.57 32.53 -2.76
CA ALA A 91 -19.72 32.10 -1.98
C ALA A 91 -19.39 30.89 -1.09
N VAL A 92 -18.48 29.99 -1.50
CA VAL A 92 -18.06 28.83 -0.68
C VAL A 92 -17.63 29.27 0.72
N THR A 93 -16.76 30.29 0.80
CA THR A 93 -16.23 30.78 2.09
C THR A 93 -17.15 31.81 2.74
N GLU A 94 -17.79 32.70 1.96
CA GLU A 94 -18.69 33.74 2.51
C GLU A 94 -19.92 33.13 3.19
N LEU A 95 -20.48 32.06 2.62
CA LEU A 95 -21.63 31.35 3.15
C LEU A 95 -21.24 30.32 4.21
N GLY A 96 -19.94 30.04 4.37
CA GLY A 96 -19.43 28.96 5.22
C GLY A 96 -19.84 27.57 4.74
N CYS A 97 -20.06 27.42 3.43
CA CYS A 97 -20.35 26.14 2.78
C CYS A 97 -19.10 25.25 2.72
N GLY A 98 -17.93 25.87 2.62
CA GLY A 98 -16.63 25.22 2.66
C GLY A 98 -15.55 26.24 3.05
N ILE A 99 -14.31 25.77 3.14
CA ILE A 99 -13.16 26.63 3.44
C ILE A 99 -12.26 26.60 2.20
N CYS A 100 -12.21 27.71 1.47
CA CYS A 100 -11.26 27.90 0.36
C CYS A 100 -10.00 28.66 0.79
N GLU A 101 -9.76 28.75 2.10
CA GLU A 101 -8.61 29.44 2.73
C GLU A 101 -7.54 28.47 3.27
N GLU A 102 -7.60 27.18 2.96
CA GLU A 102 -6.48 26.29 3.24
C GLU A 102 -5.74 26.09 1.93
N SER A 103 -4.73 26.94 1.72
CA SER A 103 -3.69 26.69 0.74
C SER A 103 -3.21 25.25 0.93
N GLY A 104 -3.28 24.44 -0.13
CA GLY A 104 -3.04 23.01 -0.04
C GLY A 104 -1.58 22.67 0.30
N PRO A 105 -1.22 21.38 0.35
CA PRO A 105 0.15 20.98 0.65
C PRO A 105 1.16 21.61 -0.31
N CYS A 106 2.21 22.26 0.20
CA CYS A 106 3.23 22.93 -0.62
C CYS A 106 3.96 22.01 -1.59
N CYS A 107 3.98 20.71 -1.29
CA CYS A 107 4.73 19.72 -2.02
C CYS A 107 3.93 18.98 -3.09
N GLU A 108 2.67 19.33 -3.27
CA GLU A 108 1.81 18.77 -4.30
C GLU A 108 1.08 19.89 -5.02
N ALA A 109 0.76 19.66 -6.30
CA ALA A 109 -0.07 20.60 -7.04
C ALA A 109 -1.49 20.59 -6.46
N HIS A 110 -2.09 21.76 -6.31
CA HIS A 110 -3.45 21.88 -5.81
C HIS A 110 -4.16 23.09 -6.41
N GLY A 111 -5.50 23.07 -6.35
CA GLY A 111 -6.32 24.15 -6.88
C GLY A 111 -6.24 25.47 -6.10
N GLY A 112 -5.77 25.47 -4.85
CA GLY A 112 -5.61 26.68 -4.06
C GLY A 112 -4.51 27.63 -4.55
N LEU A 113 -4.57 28.88 -4.11
CA LEU A 113 -3.48 29.86 -4.23
C LEU A 113 -2.51 29.69 -3.05
N GLY A 114 -1.21 29.86 -3.30
CA GLY A 114 -0.19 29.73 -2.25
C GLY A 114 -0.08 28.29 -1.73
N CYS A 115 0.46 28.07 -0.53
CA CYS A 115 0.47 26.72 0.06
C CYS A 115 0.34 26.77 1.59
N ALA A 116 0.06 25.62 2.22
CA ALA A 116 -0.26 25.51 3.64
C ALA A 116 0.80 26.11 4.58
N ASP A 117 2.07 26.14 4.14
CA ASP A 117 3.19 26.73 4.87
C ASP A 117 3.50 28.13 4.33
N ALA A 118 3.18 29.14 5.13
CA ALA A 118 3.38 30.55 4.78
C ALA A 118 4.86 30.94 4.57
N GLU A 119 5.82 30.21 5.13
CA GLU A 119 7.26 30.47 4.91
C GLU A 119 7.70 29.90 3.55
N ILE A 120 7.26 28.69 3.22
CA ILE A 120 7.49 28.08 1.90
C ILE A 120 6.77 28.88 0.81
N GLU A 121 5.50 29.23 1.03
CA GLU A 121 4.69 30.04 0.13
C GLU A 121 5.39 31.37 -0.18
N ALA A 122 5.78 32.13 0.85
CA ALA A 122 6.42 33.42 0.65
C ALA A 122 7.74 33.30 -0.13
N CYS A 123 8.52 32.25 0.13
CA CYS A 123 9.77 31.99 -0.54
C CYS A 123 9.58 31.63 -2.02
N VAL A 124 8.61 30.77 -2.33
CA VAL A 124 8.29 30.40 -3.72
C VAL A 124 7.68 31.59 -4.46
N CYS A 125 6.77 32.32 -3.84
CA CYS A 125 6.08 33.45 -4.46
C CYS A 125 6.97 34.70 -4.65
N ASP A 126 8.03 34.86 -3.87
CA ASP A 126 9.06 35.89 -4.11
C ASP A 126 9.81 35.67 -5.44
N VAL A 127 9.92 34.42 -5.89
CA VAL A 127 10.60 34.06 -7.15
C VAL A 127 9.61 33.81 -8.30
N ALA A 128 8.46 33.21 -8.00
CA ALA A 128 7.40 32.87 -8.93
C ALA A 128 6.03 33.38 -8.43
N PRO A 129 5.69 34.65 -8.69
CA PRO A 129 4.41 35.24 -8.25
C PRO A 129 3.18 34.50 -8.76
N GLY A 130 3.29 33.81 -9.90
CA GLY A 130 2.21 32.98 -10.45
C GLY A 130 1.71 31.90 -9.49
N CYS A 131 2.56 31.39 -8.60
CA CYS A 131 2.16 30.39 -7.60
C CYS A 131 1.19 30.92 -6.54
N CYS A 132 1.17 32.24 -6.32
CA CYS A 132 0.25 32.92 -5.41
C CYS A 132 -0.88 33.67 -6.13
N GLU A 133 -0.77 33.90 -7.45
CA GLU A 133 -1.73 34.71 -8.22
C GLU A 133 -2.56 33.89 -9.22
N GLU A 134 -2.00 32.79 -9.74
CA GLU A 134 -2.59 31.99 -10.82
C GLU A 134 -2.94 30.55 -10.38
N GLY A 135 -2.26 30.02 -9.36
CA GLY A 135 -2.52 28.70 -8.79
C GLY A 135 -1.23 27.95 -8.43
N TRP A 136 -1.35 26.96 -7.55
CA TRP A 136 -0.22 26.13 -7.12
C TRP A 136 -0.12 24.85 -7.97
N ASP A 137 0.63 24.90 -9.07
CA ASP A 137 0.81 23.78 -10.00
C ASP A 137 2.06 22.92 -9.70
N GLU A 138 2.33 21.90 -10.54
CA GLU A 138 3.52 21.03 -10.39
C GLU A 138 4.84 21.81 -10.44
N ILE A 139 4.87 22.96 -11.14
CA ILE A 139 6.05 23.81 -11.20
C ILE A 139 6.22 24.52 -9.86
N CYS A 140 5.15 25.02 -9.26
CA CYS A 140 5.16 25.62 -7.93
C CYS A 140 5.61 24.64 -6.84
N ALA A 141 5.08 23.41 -6.85
CA ALA A 141 5.52 22.35 -5.95
C ALA A 141 7.01 21.99 -6.16
N GLY A 142 7.47 21.89 -7.42
CA GLY A 142 8.87 21.63 -7.73
C GLY A 142 9.84 22.77 -7.38
N LEU A 143 9.35 24.00 -7.28
CA LEU A 143 10.16 25.16 -6.87
C LEU A 143 10.50 25.13 -5.37
N VAL A 144 9.71 24.45 -4.54
CA VAL A 144 9.96 24.35 -3.10
C VAL A 144 11.35 23.80 -2.81
N GLU A 145 11.73 22.69 -3.47
CA GLU A 145 13.05 22.08 -3.32
C GLU A 145 14.12 22.81 -4.14
N PHE A 146 13.79 23.24 -5.37
CA PHE A 146 14.75 23.89 -6.25
C PHE A 146 15.29 25.21 -5.70
N LEU A 147 14.44 25.94 -4.96
CA LEU A 147 14.80 27.21 -4.30
C LEU A 147 15.27 27.01 -2.86
N GLU A 148 15.33 25.76 -2.37
CA GLU A 148 15.64 25.42 -0.99
C GLU A 148 14.69 26.13 0.01
N CYS A 149 13.44 26.36 -0.39
CA CYS A 149 12.40 26.97 0.44
C CYS A 149 11.83 25.97 1.46
N GLY A 150 11.81 24.68 1.11
CA GLY A 150 11.32 23.59 1.94
C GLY A 150 11.82 22.23 1.43
N ILE A 151 11.45 21.16 2.13
CA ILE A 151 11.76 19.77 1.75
C ILE A 151 10.43 19.11 1.41
N CYS A 152 10.33 18.51 0.23
CA CYS A 152 9.13 17.84 -0.26
C CYS A 152 9.25 16.34 -0.37
N GLU A 153 10.41 15.79 -0.01
CA GLU A 153 10.50 14.38 0.33
C GLU A 153 9.51 14.08 1.48
N PRO A 154 8.60 13.10 1.31
CA PRO A 154 7.91 12.54 2.46
C PRO A 154 8.97 12.12 3.49
N PRO A 155 8.64 12.11 4.80
CA PRO A 155 9.54 11.47 5.76
C PRO A 155 9.90 10.10 5.18
N PRO A 156 11.20 9.73 5.19
CA PRO A 156 11.62 8.48 4.60
C PRO A 156 10.68 7.40 5.12
N PRO A 157 10.18 6.51 4.25
CA PRO A 157 9.35 5.39 4.70
C PRO A 157 10.08 4.80 5.91
N PRO A 158 9.36 4.59 7.02
CA PRO A 158 10.03 4.21 8.25
C PRO A 158 10.93 3.02 7.93
N ASP A 159 12.20 3.12 8.31
CA ASP A 159 13.22 2.19 7.82
C ASP A 159 12.86 0.75 8.27
N GLU A 160 13.59 -0.23 7.75
CA GLU A 160 13.37 -1.66 8.04
C GLU A 160 13.13 -1.89 9.55
N CYS A 161 12.05 -2.61 9.91
CA CYS A 161 11.64 -2.85 11.31
C CYS A 161 12.73 -3.50 12.18
N CYS A 162 13.74 -4.06 11.54
CA CYS A 162 14.87 -4.73 12.16
C CYS A 162 16.13 -3.88 12.25
N ALA A 163 16.05 -2.58 11.97
CA ALA A 163 17.15 -1.63 12.13
C ALA A 163 16.70 -0.41 12.94
N ALA A 164 17.56 0.06 13.85
CA ALA A 164 17.29 1.27 14.59
C ALA A 164 17.40 2.50 13.68
N HIS A 165 16.46 3.44 13.81
CA HIS A 165 16.40 4.66 13.02
C HIS A 165 15.79 5.84 13.80
N ASP A 166 16.01 7.06 13.30
CA ASP A 166 15.58 8.29 13.97
C ASP A 166 14.10 8.62 13.77
N ALA A 167 13.43 7.98 12.80
CA ALA A 167 11.99 8.10 12.58
C ALA A 167 11.18 7.24 13.59
N PRO A 168 9.92 7.61 13.90
CA PRO A 168 8.98 6.76 14.62
C PRO A 168 8.36 5.70 13.69
N GLY A 169 7.97 4.56 14.27
CA GLY A 169 7.34 3.45 13.53
C GLY A 169 8.35 2.62 12.73
N CYS A 170 7.89 1.73 11.84
CA CYS A 170 8.76 0.92 10.97
C CYS A 170 8.07 0.57 9.64
N ALA A 171 8.82 0.11 8.62
CA ALA A 171 8.30 -0.12 7.27
C ALA A 171 7.06 -1.04 7.16
N GLU A 172 6.91 -1.98 8.09
CA GLU A 172 5.87 -3.01 8.05
C GLU A 172 4.73 -2.64 9.03
N PRO A 173 3.54 -2.25 8.51
CA PRO A 173 2.46 -1.71 9.35
C PRO A 173 1.91 -2.72 10.37
N ASP A 174 1.97 -4.02 10.06
CA ASP A 174 1.56 -5.09 10.99
C ASP A 174 2.55 -5.25 12.15
N VAL A 175 3.85 -5.19 11.85
CA VAL A 175 4.92 -5.25 12.86
C VAL A 175 4.90 -3.98 13.71
N GLU A 176 4.80 -2.82 13.07
CA GLU A 176 4.67 -1.53 13.73
C GLU A 176 3.47 -1.53 14.69
N ALA A 177 2.26 -1.85 14.22
CA ALA A 177 1.06 -1.83 15.06
C ALA A 177 1.17 -2.77 16.27
N CYS A 178 1.79 -3.93 16.09
CA CYS A 178 2.03 -4.89 17.16
C CYS A 178 3.05 -4.37 18.18
N VAL A 179 4.17 -3.80 17.73
CA VAL A 179 5.20 -3.21 18.60
C VAL A 179 4.64 -1.97 19.30
N CYS A 180 3.91 -1.09 18.62
CA CYS A 180 3.24 0.06 19.23
C CYS A 180 2.27 -0.36 20.35
N ALA A 181 1.59 -1.49 20.19
CA ALA A 181 0.66 -2.00 21.20
C ALA A 181 1.37 -2.50 22.47
N GLY A 182 2.59 -3.04 22.34
CA GLY A 182 3.41 -3.51 23.46
C GLY A 182 4.39 -2.48 24.03
N ALA A 183 4.85 -1.55 23.21
CA ALA A 183 5.87 -0.54 23.46
C ALA A 183 5.51 0.78 22.73
N PRO A 184 4.57 1.59 23.27
CA PRO A 184 4.08 2.81 22.61
C PRO A 184 5.19 3.85 22.37
N GLU A 185 6.27 3.82 23.17
CA GLU A 185 7.44 4.68 22.98
C GLU A 185 8.12 4.53 21.60
N CYS A 186 7.95 3.41 20.91
CA CYS A 186 8.51 3.16 19.57
C CYS A 186 7.77 3.89 18.44
N CYS A 187 6.57 4.41 18.73
CA CYS A 187 5.70 5.06 17.74
C CYS A 187 5.48 6.54 18.07
N GLU A 188 5.91 6.98 19.26
CA GLU A 188 5.95 8.39 19.67
C GLU A 188 7.37 8.99 19.62
N GLY A 189 8.39 8.16 19.36
CA GLY A 189 9.81 8.54 19.39
C GLY A 189 10.65 7.73 18.39
N PRO A 190 11.98 7.89 18.39
CA PRO A 190 12.85 7.19 17.45
C PRO A 190 12.76 5.66 17.65
N TRP A 191 12.77 4.92 16.55
CA TRP A 191 12.86 3.46 16.56
C TRP A 191 14.25 3.02 17.02
N THR A 192 14.41 2.82 18.33
CA THR A 192 15.72 2.44 18.92
C THR A 192 16.00 0.95 18.84
N ASP A 193 17.21 0.52 19.20
CA ASP A 193 17.55 -0.91 19.36
C ASP A 193 16.55 -1.65 20.27
N ALA A 194 15.97 -0.96 21.27
CA ALA A 194 14.94 -1.54 22.13
C ALA A 194 13.61 -1.80 21.39
N CYS A 195 13.31 -1.02 20.35
CA CYS A 195 12.16 -1.23 19.47
C CYS A 195 12.40 -2.41 18.53
N VAL A 196 13.62 -2.54 18.01
CA VAL A 196 14.06 -3.73 17.24
C VAL A 196 13.97 -5.00 18.12
N GLU A 197 14.47 -4.97 19.35
CA GLU A 197 14.33 -6.10 20.29
C GLU A 197 12.87 -6.41 20.63
N ALA A 198 12.01 -5.38 20.68
CA ALA A 198 10.59 -5.56 20.97
C ALA A 198 9.86 -6.34 19.86
N VAL A 199 10.32 -6.25 18.61
CA VAL A 199 9.76 -7.01 17.48
C VAL A 199 9.75 -8.51 17.80
N GLU A 200 10.88 -9.07 18.24
CA GLU A 200 10.99 -10.48 18.61
C GLU A 200 10.35 -10.80 19.96
N LEU A 201 10.61 -9.95 20.97
CA LEU A 201 10.18 -10.20 22.35
C LEU A 201 8.66 -10.24 22.49
N LEU A 202 7.96 -9.45 21.69
CA LEU A 202 6.50 -9.41 21.64
C LEU A 202 5.92 -10.42 20.62
N GLY A 203 6.76 -11.08 19.82
CA GLY A 203 6.34 -11.97 18.75
C GLY A 203 5.62 -11.24 17.62
N CYS A 204 5.98 -9.97 17.39
CA CYS A 204 5.43 -9.12 16.34
C CYS A 204 6.12 -9.36 14.98
N GLY A 205 7.33 -9.89 15.00
CA GLY A 205 8.13 -10.25 13.83
C GLY A 205 9.42 -10.96 14.27
N SER A 206 10.31 -11.23 13.32
CA SER A 206 11.63 -11.79 13.58
C SER A 206 12.68 -10.82 13.07
N CYS A 207 13.55 -10.32 13.95
CA CYS A 207 14.60 -9.35 13.63
C CYS A 207 15.99 -9.94 13.89
N GLY A 208 16.14 -11.18 13.44
CA GLY A 208 17.38 -11.95 13.53
C GLY A 208 18.50 -11.24 12.78
N GLY A 209 19.38 -10.56 13.52
CA GLY A 209 20.62 -10.07 12.97
C GLY A 209 21.57 -11.23 12.69
N GLY A 210 22.03 -11.33 11.44
CA GLY A 210 23.23 -12.08 11.08
C GLY A 210 23.01 -13.54 10.74
N GLY A 211 22.11 -13.80 9.82
CA GLY A 211 22.07 -15.03 9.07
C GLY A 211 21.05 -14.89 7.97
N ASP A 212 21.48 -14.55 6.75
CA ASP A 212 20.71 -15.03 5.61
C ASP A 212 20.43 -16.52 5.88
N ALA A 213 19.22 -16.98 5.57
CA ALA A 213 18.71 -18.30 5.94
C ALA A 213 19.83 -19.34 5.97
N CYS A 214 19.91 -20.26 6.95
CA CYS A 214 21.04 -21.21 7.10
C CYS A 214 21.41 -22.00 5.81
N CYS A 215 20.57 -21.90 4.80
CA CYS A 215 20.64 -22.48 3.48
C CYS A 215 21.07 -21.50 2.37
N GLU A 216 21.49 -20.28 2.71
CA GLU A 216 22.00 -19.26 1.83
C GLU A 216 23.40 -18.83 2.28
N VAL A 217 24.24 -18.45 1.31
CA VAL A 217 25.60 -18.00 1.59
C VAL A 217 25.61 -16.54 1.98
N HIS A 218 26.35 -16.18 3.02
CA HIS A 218 26.38 -14.81 3.51
C HIS A 218 27.70 -14.42 4.18
N PRO A 219 28.02 -13.11 4.20
CA PRO A 219 29.32 -12.63 4.66
C PRO A 219 29.46 -12.67 6.19
N ASP A 220 28.34 -12.72 6.93
CA ASP A 220 28.36 -12.81 8.38
C ASP A 220 28.63 -14.25 8.84
N PRO A 221 29.26 -14.46 10.02
CA PRO A 221 29.37 -15.79 10.62
C PRO A 221 28.06 -16.23 11.28
N MET A 222 27.89 -17.54 11.45
CA MET A 222 26.68 -18.21 11.99
C MET A 222 25.49 -18.10 11.04
N CYS A 223 24.31 -18.63 11.40
CA CYS A 223 23.07 -18.39 10.66
C CYS A 223 21.91 -18.16 11.65
N GLU A 224 20.70 -17.89 11.15
CA GLU A 224 19.53 -17.56 11.99
C GLU A 224 19.13 -18.67 12.98
N ASP A 225 19.33 -19.95 12.61
CA ASP A 225 18.97 -21.08 13.46
C ASP A 225 20.15 -21.43 14.37
N ALA A 226 19.96 -21.20 15.67
CA ALA A 226 20.97 -21.47 16.69
C ALA A 226 21.29 -22.97 16.86
N GLU A 227 20.36 -23.88 16.56
CA GLU A 227 20.60 -25.32 16.58
C GLU A 227 21.42 -25.77 15.37
N VAL A 228 21.07 -25.28 14.17
CA VAL A 228 21.84 -25.52 12.92
C VAL A 228 23.24 -24.94 13.04
N THR A 229 23.34 -23.69 13.49
CA THR A 229 24.62 -23.03 13.78
C THR A 229 25.44 -23.86 14.75
N ALA A 230 24.92 -24.21 15.92
CA ALA A 230 25.70 -24.97 16.91
C ALA A 230 26.20 -26.32 16.38
N CYS A 231 25.42 -26.96 15.50
CA CYS A 231 25.75 -28.23 14.88
C CYS A 231 26.81 -28.07 13.77
N VAL A 232 26.63 -27.16 12.82
CA VAL A 232 27.61 -26.90 11.75
C VAL A 232 28.92 -26.40 12.36
N CYS A 233 28.85 -25.52 13.35
CA CYS A 233 30.03 -24.99 14.04
C CYS A 233 30.78 -26.01 14.90
N ALA A 234 30.12 -27.12 15.28
CA ALA A 234 30.80 -28.24 15.93
C ALA A 234 31.67 -29.05 14.97
N GLU A 235 31.32 -29.07 13.67
CA GLU A 235 32.08 -29.75 12.62
C GLU A 235 33.08 -28.82 11.92
N ASP A 236 32.66 -27.58 11.62
CA ASP A 236 33.48 -26.56 10.98
C ASP A 236 33.45 -25.21 11.74
N SER A 237 34.56 -24.90 12.42
CA SER A 237 34.71 -23.64 13.15
C SER A 237 34.79 -22.41 12.24
N PHE A 238 35.04 -22.58 10.93
CA PHE A 238 35.06 -21.46 9.99
C PHE A 238 33.70 -20.77 9.94
N CYS A 239 32.61 -21.55 9.98
CA CYS A 239 31.24 -21.06 9.89
C CYS A 239 30.80 -20.21 11.08
N CYS A 240 31.40 -20.36 12.27
CA CYS A 240 31.12 -19.48 13.43
C CYS A 240 32.13 -18.34 13.61
N GLU A 241 33.32 -18.43 13.03
CA GLU A 241 34.40 -17.49 13.31
C GLU A 241 34.70 -16.53 12.15
N THR A 242 34.37 -16.92 10.91
CA THR A 242 34.76 -16.18 9.71
C THR A 242 33.55 -15.70 8.91
N GLU A 243 32.84 -16.61 8.25
CA GLU A 243 31.71 -16.30 7.37
C GLU A 243 30.90 -17.58 7.10
N TRP A 244 29.63 -17.44 6.70
CA TRP A 244 28.77 -18.53 6.30
C TRP A 244 28.82 -18.75 4.78
N ASP A 245 29.84 -19.47 4.33
CA ASP A 245 30.07 -19.73 2.90
C ASP A 245 29.30 -20.96 2.37
N GLN A 246 29.52 -21.31 1.09
CA GLN A 246 28.89 -22.48 0.48
C GLN A 246 29.22 -23.79 1.22
N ALA A 247 30.40 -23.90 1.85
CA ALA A 247 30.74 -25.09 2.62
C ALA A 247 29.95 -25.17 3.93
N CYS A 248 29.59 -24.02 4.52
CA CYS A 248 28.69 -23.94 5.66
C CYS A 248 27.26 -24.37 5.29
N VAL A 249 26.74 -23.87 4.16
CA VAL A 249 25.43 -24.27 3.59
C VAL A 249 25.39 -25.76 3.26
N ASP A 250 26.37 -26.28 2.51
CA ASP A 250 26.47 -27.71 2.18
C ASP A 250 26.64 -28.56 3.46
N GLY A 251 27.30 -28.00 4.48
CA GLY A 251 27.50 -28.60 5.79
C GLY A 251 26.19 -28.87 6.54
N VAL A 252 25.17 -28.04 6.35
CA VAL A 252 23.87 -28.22 7.03
C VAL A 252 23.29 -29.61 6.74
N GLU A 253 23.27 -30.02 5.46
CA GLU A 253 22.78 -31.35 5.06
C GLU A 253 23.83 -32.44 5.27
N LEU A 254 25.08 -32.16 4.93
CA LEU A 254 26.17 -33.14 5.00
C LEU A 254 26.39 -33.67 6.42
N TYR A 255 26.25 -32.80 7.42
CA TYR A 255 26.40 -33.14 8.83
C TYR A 255 25.07 -33.55 9.49
N GLY A 256 23.95 -33.47 8.77
CA GLY A 256 22.62 -33.74 9.30
C GLY A 256 22.19 -32.75 10.37
N CYS A 257 22.68 -31.51 10.27
CA CYS A 257 22.36 -30.40 11.18
C CYS A 257 21.03 -29.73 10.84
N GLY A 258 20.59 -29.86 9.59
CA GLY A 258 19.33 -29.38 9.07
C GLY A 258 19.11 -29.90 7.66
N VAL A 259 18.10 -29.38 6.98
CA VAL A 259 17.85 -29.64 5.56
C VAL A 259 17.89 -28.31 4.84
N CYS A 260 18.78 -28.16 3.87
CA CYS A 260 18.94 -26.97 3.06
C CYS A 260 18.58 -27.29 1.62
N GLY A 261 17.28 -27.55 1.46
CA GLY A 261 16.72 -28.13 0.26
C GLY A 261 15.33 -28.70 0.51
N GLY A 262 14.46 -27.96 1.20
CA GLY A 262 13.04 -28.30 1.33
C GLY A 262 12.18 -27.25 0.65
N GLY A 263 11.63 -27.45 -0.53
CA GLY A 263 12.19 -28.21 -1.64
C GLY A 263 12.28 -27.27 -2.84
N GLY A 264 12.60 -27.79 -4.02
CA GLY A 264 12.75 -26.89 -5.17
C GLY A 264 11.46 -26.14 -5.51
N ASP A 265 11.60 -25.20 -6.46
CA ASP A 265 10.49 -24.49 -7.07
C ASP A 265 9.28 -25.41 -7.20
N SER A 266 8.09 -24.93 -6.84
CA SER A 266 6.77 -25.54 -7.09
C SER A 266 6.78 -27.08 -7.26
N CYS A 267 6.06 -27.82 -6.41
CA CYS A 267 5.86 -29.27 -6.60
C CYS A 267 5.32 -29.68 -7.99
N CYS A 268 4.92 -28.72 -8.81
CA CYS A 268 4.45 -28.87 -10.17
C CYS A 268 5.48 -28.58 -11.27
N GLU A 269 6.74 -28.30 -10.91
CA GLU A 269 7.84 -28.10 -11.86
C GLU A 269 9.00 -29.04 -11.56
N ALA A 270 9.64 -29.56 -12.61
CA ALA A 270 10.77 -30.46 -12.46
C ALA A 270 12.06 -29.67 -12.19
N HIS A 271 12.84 -30.07 -11.19
CA HIS A 271 14.10 -29.46 -10.82
C HIS A 271 15.15 -30.50 -10.41
N ALA A 272 16.41 -30.06 -10.36
CA ALA A 272 17.54 -30.95 -10.10
C ALA A 272 17.69 -31.32 -8.61
N LEU A 273 17.06 -30.56 -7.70
CA LEU A 273 17.09 -30.82 -6.26
C LEU A 273 16.06 -31.91 -5.88
N PRO A 274 16.29 -32.69 -4.82
CA PRO A 274 15.25 -33.53 -4.23
C PRO A 274 14.19 -32.69 -3.49
N GLY A 275 13.01 -33.27 -3.28
CA GLY A 275 11.91 -32.65 -2.55
C GLY A 275 11.14 -31.58 -3.35
N CYS A 276 10.17 -30.91 -2.74
CA CYS A 276 9.50 -29.74 -3.33
C CYS A 276 9.00 -28.77 -2.25
N ALA A 277 8.62 -27.54 -2.62
CA ALA A 277 8.23 -26.49 -1.67
C ALA A 277 7.06 -26.79 -0.71
N ASP A 278 6.28 -27.86 -0.91
CA ASP A 278 5.18 -28.27 -0.03
C ASP A 278 5.53 -29.61 0.65
N ASP A 279 5.86 -29.54 1.94
CA ASP A 279 6.23 -30.70 2.77
C ASP A 279 5.20 -31.84 2.76
N ALA A 280 3.91 -31.52 2.62
CA ALA A 280 2.85 -32.52 2.61
C ALA A 280 2.77 -33.24 1.25
N VAL A 281 2.95 -32.50 0.16
CA VAL A 281 3.06 -33.06 -1.19
C VAL A 281 4.34 -33.87 -1.32
N GLU A 282 5.47 -33.31 -0.88
CA GLU A 282 6.76 -33.97 -0.84
C GLU A 282 6.66 -35.28 -0.07
N ALA A 283 6.24 -35.27 1.20
CA ALA A 283 6.16 -36.47 2.02
C ALA A 283 5.26 -37.56 1.41
N CYS A 284 4.21 -37.16 0.70
CA CYS A 284 3.30 -38.08 0.02
C CYS A 284 3.94 -38.73 -1.22
N VAL A 285 4.59 -37.95 -2.08
CA VAL A 285 5.33 -38.47 -3.24
C VAL A 285 6.52 -39.30 -2.76
N CYS A 286 7.22 -38.83 -1.73
CA CYS A 286 8.34 -39.50 -1.10
C CYS A 286 8.02 -40.85 -0.48
N ALA A 287 6.81 -41.02 0.06
CA ALA A 287 6.35 -42.30 0.55
C ALA A 287 6.19 -43.34 -0.57
N GLN A 288 6.09 -42.89 -1.83
CA GLN A 288 5.82 -43.72 -2.99
C GLN A 288 7.02 -43.90 -3.91
N ASP A 289 7.81 -42.84 -4.13
CA ASP A 289 9.06 -42.86 -4.88
C ASP A 289 10.20 -42.23 -4.07
N GLU A 290 11.16 -43.08 -3.67
CA GLU A 290 12.35 -42.71 -2.92
C GLU A 290 13.34 -41.88 -3.76
N PHE A 291 13.24 -41.90 -5.09
CA PHE A 291 14.05 -41.08 -5.99
C PHE A 291 13.76 -39.59 -5.80
N CYS A 292 12.48 -39.23 -5.68
CA CYS A 292 12.03 -37.84 -5.54
C CYS A 292 12.58 -37.15 -4.28
N CYS A 293 12.94 -37.91 -3.23
CA CYS A 293 13.47 -37.37 -1.97
C CYS A 293 14.99 -37.44 -1.86
N ASN A 294 15.65 -38.27 -2.67
CA ASN A 294 17.07 -38.57 -2.47
C ASN A 294 17.94 -38.28 -3.69
N GLN A 295 17.34 -38.10 -4.87
CA GLN A 295 18.09 -37.96 -6.12
C GLN A 295 17.69 -36.71 -6.91
N GLY A 296 16.40 -36.36 -6.92
CA GLY A 296 15.92 -35.16 -7.61
C GLY A 296 14.43 -35.22 -7.93
N TRP A 297 13.82 -34.06 -8.14
CA TRP A 297 12.41 -33.90 -8.48
C TRP A 297 12.22 -33.75 -9.99
N ASP A 298 12.08 -34.86 -10.72
CA ASP A 298 11.95 -34.84 -12.18
C ASP A 298 10.49 -34.80 -12.69
N ASP A 299 10.30 -34.85 -14.01
CA ASP A 299 8.97 -34.88 -14.64
C ASP A 299 8.09 -36.04 -14.15
N LEU A 300 8.70 -37.13 -13.63
CA LEU A 300 7.97 -38.24 -13.05
C LEU A 300 7.45 -37.84 -11.67
N CYS A 301 8.28 -37.23 -10.81
CA CYS A 301 7.86 -36.71 -9.51
C CYS A 301 6.68 -35.73 -9.63
N VAL A 302 6.72 -34.81 -10.60
CA VAL A 302 5.60 -33.89 -10.89
C VAL A 302 4.32 -34.62 -11.31
N GLN A 303 4.43 -35.64 -12.17
CA GLN A 303 3.28 -36.45 -12.58
C GLN A 303 2.69 -37.23 -11.39
N GLU A 304 3.56 -37.72 -10.51
CA GLU A 304 3.20 -38.50 -9.34
C GLU A 304 2.40 -37.70 -8.31
N VAL A 305 2.60 -36.38 -8.22
CA VAL A 305 1.79 -35.47 -7.40
C VAL A 305 0.29 -35.65 -7.69
N THR A 306 -0.09 -35.59 -8.98
CA THR A 306 -1.49 -35.73 -9.40
C THR A 306 -1.93 -37.19 -9.47
N MET A 307 -1.05 -38.09 -9.88
CA MET A 307 -1.36 -39.50 -10.06
C MET A 307 -1.67 -40.22 -8.74
N PHE A 308 -0.94 -39.90 -7.67
CA PHE A 308 -1.16 -40.45 -6.35
C PHE A 308 -2.13 -39.64 -5.50
N GLY A 309 -2.59 -38.49 -6.00
CA GLY A 309 -3.51 -37.60 -5.29
C GLY A 309 -2.85 -36.91 -4.10
N CYS A 310 -1.54 -36.68 -4.18
CA CYS A 310 -0.77 -35.93 -3.18
C CYS A 310 -1.02 -34.42 -3.31
N GLY A 311 -1.30 -33.94 -4.52
CA GLY A 311 -1.60 -32.53 -4.80
C GLY A 311 -2.20 -32.35 -6.20
N VAL A 312 -2.36 -31.09 -6.62
CA VAL A 312 -2.86 -30.75 -7.96
C VAL A 312 -1.89 -29.79 -8.64
N CYS A 313 -1.50 -30.15 -9.87
CA CYS A 313 -0.67 -29.35 -10.74
C CYS A 313 -1.50 -28.98 -11.97
N GLU A 314 -1.77 -27.68 -12.14
CA GLU A 314 -2.53 -27.11 -13.28
C GLU A 314 -1.62 -26.72 -14.44
#